data_AF-F3UE00-F1
#
_entry.id   AF-F3UE00-F1
#
_cell.length_a   1.000
_cell.length_b   1.000
_cell.length_c   1.000
_cell.angle_alpha   90.00
_cell.angle_beta   90.00
_cell.angle_gamma   90.00
#
_symmetry.space_group_name_H-M   'P 1'
#
loop_
_entity.id
_entity.type
_entity.pdbx_description
1 polymer ?
#
loop_
_entity_poly.entity_id
_entity_poly.type
_entity_poly.pdbx_seq_one_letter_code
_entity_poly.pdbx_strand_id
1 'polypeptide(L)'
;MLFFYYLVLGGIPAFTEVQSQLLAFSTSVLPLTIIFAWLDYRKGSFGKRWAGLQLVYKHRSLSHSLLRSAIKFFPWQLGHMGAIRSAYQADALSIFLSTSAGILFLIFLLMGLLRKDKRHPADLLAGTQVQLKNSKQL
;
A
#
# COMPACT_ATOMS: atom_id res chain seq x y z
N MET A 1 -19.37 -13.57 9.55
CA MET A 1 -19.70 -12.22 9.03
C MET A 1 -21.15 -12.12 8.59
N LEU A 2 -21.64 -12.99 7.69
CA LEU A 2 -23.04 -13.00 7.24
C LEU A 2 -24.08 -13.08 8.38
N PHE A 3 -23.84 -13.93 9.38
CA PHE A 3 -24.69 -14.07 10.57
C PHE A 3 -24.85 -12.78 11.39
N PHE A 4 -23.78 -12.00 11.53
CA PHE A 4 -23.81 -10.71 12.22
C PHE A 4 -24.68 -9.70 11.47
N TYR A 5 -24.58 -9.66 10.13
CA TYR A 5 -25.41 -8.77 9.30
C TYR A 5 -26.90 -9.06 9.46
N TYR A 6 -27.30 -10.33 9.44
CA TYR A 6 -28.71 -10.69 9.59
C TYR A 6 -29.25 -10.46 11.01
N LEU A 7 -28.47 -10.73 12.06
CA LEU A 7 -28.94 -10.57 13.44
C LEU A 7 -28.88 -9.13 13.97
N VAL A 8 -27.88 -8.35 13.57
CA VAL A 8 -27.63 -7.01 14.13
C VAL A 8 -28.16 -5.90 13.21
N LEU A 9 -28.03 -6.09 11.89
CA LEU A 9 -28.34 -5.06 10.90
C LEU A 9 -29.61 -5.39 10.09
N GLY A 10 -30.27 -6.52 10.36
CA GLY A 10 -31.50 -6.95 9.68
C GLY A 10 -31.33 -7.34 8.22
N GLY A 11 -30.09 -7.45 7.72
CA GLY A 11 -29.79 -7.77 6.33
C GLY A 11 -28.39 -7.33 5.89
N ILE A 12 -28.04 -7.63 4.64
CA ILE A 12 -26.79 -7.17 4.03
C ILE A 12 -26.98 -5.72 3.55
N PRO A 13 -26.21 -4.74 4.07
CA PRO A 13 -26.33 -3.37 3.63
C PRO A 13 -25.93 -3.22 2.16
N ALA A 14 -26.81 -2.60 1.37
CA ALA A 14 -26.53 -2.25 -0.02
C ALA A 14 -25.84 -0.88 -0.06
N PHE A 15 -24.61 -0.84 -0.58
CA PHE A 15 -23.83 0.38 -0.75
C PHE A 15 -23.78 0.80 -2.22
N THR A 16 -23.68 2.11 -2.48
CA THR A 16 -23.30 2.62 -3.81
C THR A 16 -21.83 2.35 -4.08
N GLU A 17 -21.40 2.41 -5.34
CA GLU A 17 -20.00 2.24 -5.71
C GLU A 17 -19.10 3.19 -4.90
N VAL A 18 -19.46 4.48 -4.83
CA VAL A 18 -18.68 5.49 -4.08
C VAL A 18 -18.59 5.15 -2.58
N GLN A 19 -19.68 4.68 -1.97
CA GLN A 19 -19.69 4.27 -0.57
C GLN A 19 -18.77 3.07 -0.35
N SER A 20 -18.82 2.08 -1.25
CA SER A 20 -17.93 0.91 -1.20
C SER A 20 -16.45 1.29 -1.36
N GLN A 21 -16.13 2.23 -2.27
CA GLN A 21 -14.77 2.75 -2.46
C GLN A 21 -14.26 3.47 -1.20
N LEU A 22 -15.09 4.35 -0.62
CA LEU A 22 -14.73 5.10 0.58
C LEU A 22 -14.56 4.17 1.78
N LEU A 23 -15.45 3.19 1.94
CA LEU A 23 -15.37 2.19 2.99
C LEU A 23 -14.09 1.36 2.86
N ALA A 24 -13.79 0.86 1.66
CA ALA A 24 -12.57 0.09 1.40
C ALA A 24 -11.31 0.91 1.70
N PHE A 25 -11.22 2.14 1.18
CA PHE A 25 -10.09 3.03 1.45
C PHE A 25 -9.90 3.31 2.95
N SER A 26 -10.99 3.65 3.65
CA SER A 26 -10.95 4.07 5.06
C SER A 26 -10.65 2.92 6.00
N THR A 27 -11.08 1.70 5.66
CA THR A 27 -10.91 0.51 6.52
C THR A 27 -9.64 -0.28 6.21
N SER A 28 -9.04 -0.13 5.03
CA SER A 28 -7.83 -0.87 4.63
C SER A 28 -6.64 0.04 4.32
N VAL A 29 -6.68 0.80 3.21
CA VAL A 29 -5.50 1.49 2.67
C VAL A 29 -5.04 2.63 3.58
N LEU A 30 -5.96 3.45 4.08
CA LEU A 30 -5.64 4.55 4.97
C LEU A 30 -5.00 4.09 6.30
N PRO A 31 -5.61 3.17 7.09
CA PRO A 31 -5.02 2.73 8.35
C PRO A 31 -3.70 1.98 8.15
N LEU A 32 -3.58 1.13 7.12
CA LEU A 32 -2.31 0.46 6.81
C LEU A 32 -1.22 1.47 6.43
N THR A 33 -1.56 2.49 5.64
CA THR A 33 -0.60 3.54 5.26
C THR A 33 -0.08 4.28 6.51
N ILE A 34 -0.96 4.65 7.44
CA ILE A 34 -0.58 5.33 8.68
C ILE A 34 0.29 4.42 9.56
N ILE A 35 -0.12 3.16 9.76
CA ILE A 35 0.61 2.18 10.58
C ILE A 35 2.02 1.97 10.01
N PHE A 36 2.15 1.72 8.71
CA PHE A 36 3.45 1.48 8.08
C PHE A 36 4.32 2.73 8.06
N ALA A 37 3.74 3.92 7.85
CA ALA A 37 4.49 5.18 7.92
C ALA A 37 5.06 5.41 9.33
N TRP A 38 4.26 5.16 10.37
CA TRP A 38 4.68 5.28 11.76
C TRP A 38 5.75 4.24 12.15
N LEU A 39 5.60 3.00 11.69
CA LEU A 39 6.59 1.95 11.91
C LEU A 39 7.93 2.27 11.22
N ASP A 40 7.86 2.73 9.97
CA ASP A 40 9.02 3.11 9.18
C ASP A 40 9.75 4.31 9.80
N TYR A 41 9.01 5.35 10.23
CA TYR A 41 9.58 6.51 10.92
C TYR A 41 10.34 6.13 12.20
N ARG A 42 9.87 5.10 12.93
CA ARG A 42 10.50 4.62 14.16
C ARG A 42 11.74 3.76 13.87
N LYS A 43 11.58 2.44 13.71
CA LYS A 43 12.67 1.46 13.57
C LYS A 43 12.33 0.39 12.51
N GLY A 44 11.43 0.71 11.57
CA GLY A 44 10.86 -0.26 10.63
C GLY A 44 9.84 -1.21 11.27
N SER A 45 9.14 -1.96 10.41
CA SER A 45 8.19 -3.01 10.80
C SER A 45 8.87 -4.20 11.48
N PHE A 46 8.08 -5.04 12.14
CA PHE A 46 8.57 -6.25 12.83
C PHE A 46 9.43 -7.14 11.92
N GLY A 47 8.94 -7.47 10.72
CA GLY A 47 9.67 -8.29 9.76
C GLY A 47 11.01 -7.68 9.31
N LYS A 48 11.08 -6.34 9.16
CA LYS A 48 12.35 -5.67 8.84
C LYS A 48 13.37 -5.84 9.97
N ARG A 49 12.95 -5.67 11.22
CA ARG A 49 13.83 -5.83 12.38
C ARG A 49 14.32 -7.26 12.53
N TRP A 50 13.42 -8.23 12.34
CA TRP A 50 13.77 -9.65 12.39
C TRP A 50 14.78 -10.03 11.31
N ALA A 51 14.66 -9.48 10.09
CA ALA A 51 15.62 -9.66 9.00
C ALA A 51 16.91 -8.82 9.13
N GLY A 52 17.12 -8.09 10.23
CA GLY A 52 18.29 -7.22 10.39
C GLY A 52 18.34 -6.03 9.42
N LEU A 53 17.19 -5.64 8.86
CA LEU A 53 17.05 -4.54 7.92
C LEU A 53 16.66 -3.25 8.63
N GLN A 54 17.19 -2.13 8.14
CA GLN A 54 16.82 -0.78 8.56
C GLN A 54 16.47 0.08 7.36
N LEU A 55 15.56 1.04 7.56
CA LEU A 55 15.23 2.05 6.58
C LEU A 55 16.09 3.29 6.85
N VAL A 56 16.93 3.65 5.87
CA VAL A 56 17.78 4.83 5.90
C VAL A 56 17.08 5.95 5.14
N TYR A 57 17.13 7.15 5.69
CA TYR A 57 16.50 8.35 5.12
C TYR A 57 17.58 9.35 4.75
N LYS A 58 17.46 9.99 3.58
CA LYS A 58 18.23 11.19 3.30
C LYS A 58 17.80 12.35 4.22
N HIS A 59 16.49 12.49 4.43
CA HIS A 59 15.90 13.45 5.37
C HIS A 59 14.87 12.74 6.25
N ARG A 60 15.20 12.53 7.53
CA ARG A 60 14.31 11.83 8.44
C ARG A 60 13.14 12.71 8.83
N SER A 61 11.95 12.38 8.32
CA SER A 61 10.70 13.04 8.69
C SER A 61 9.52 12.08 8.60
N LEU A 62 8.45 12.37 9.34
CA LEU A 62 7.21 11.61 9.26
C LEU A 62 6.56 11.75 7.88
N SER A 63 6.67 12.94 7.25
CA SER A 63 6.13 13.19 5.91
C SER A 63 6.77 12.29 4.84
N HIS A 64 8.08 12.08 4.88
CA HIS A 64 8.75 11.16 3.95
C HIS A 64 8.32 9.70 4.18
N SER A 65 8.06 9.32 5.42
CA SER A 65 7.56 7.97 5.76
C SER A 65 6.12 7.76 5.30
N LEU A 66 5.27 8.79 5.43
CA LEU A 66 3.90 8.82 4.92
C LEU A 66 3.89 8.76 3.39
N LEU A 67 4.69 9.59 2.72
CA LEU A 67 4.82 9.60 1.26
C LEU A 67 5.25 8.22 0.73
N ARG A 68 6.30 7.65 1.32
CA ARG A 68 6.79 6.30 0.98
C ARG A 68 5.69 5.26 1.10
N SER A 69 4.94 5.30 2.20
CA SER A 69 3.88 4.32 2.48
C SER A 69 2.70 4.51 1.53
N ALA A 70 2.27 5.74 1.28
CA ALA A 70 1.18 6.06 0.36
C ALA A 70 1.49 5.57 -1.07
N ILE A 71 2.70 5.86 -1.58
CA ILE A 71 3.13 5.40 -2.90
C ILE A 71 3.23 3.87 -2.94
N LYS A 72 3.70 3.24 -1.87
CA LYS A 72 3.79 1.78 -1.76
C LYS A 72 2.41 1.10 -1.81
N PHE A 73 1.39 1.69 -1.22
CA PHE A 73 0.02 1.15 -1.24
C PHE A 73 -0.82 1.64 -2.42
N PHE A 74 -0.29 2.53 -3.27
CA PHE A 74 -1.03 3.06 -4.41
C PHE A 74 -1.46 1.98 -5.43
N PRO A 75 -0.60 1.00 -5.83
CA PRO A 75 -1.05 -0.08 -6.72
C PRO A 75 -2.18 -0.91 -6.10
N TRP A 76 -2.14 -1.10 -4.78
CA TRP A 76 -3.16 -1.82 -4.03
C TRP A 76 -4.50 -1.05 -4.00
N GLN A 77 -4.47 0.27 -3.83
CA GLN A 77 -5.67 1.11 -3.91
C GLN A 77 -6.30 1.06 -5.31
N LEU A 78 -5.51 1.11 -6.38
CA LEU A 78 -6.01 0.95 -7.74
C LEU A 78 -6.65 -0.43 -7.96
N GLY A 79 -6.05 -1.48 -7.38
CA GLY A 79 -6.62 -2.83 -7.40
C GLY A 79 -7.98 -2.90 -6.70
N HIS A 80 -8.12 -2.29 -5.52
CA HIS A 80 -9.42 -2.17 -4.85
C HIS A 80 -10.43 -1.41 -5.70
N MET A 81 -10.03 -0.28 -6.28
CA MET A 81 -10.92 0.52 -7.12
C MET A 81 -11.39 -0.26 -8.35
N GLY A 82 -10.48 -0.96 -9.03
CA GLY A 82 -10.78 -1.81 -10.18
C GLY A 82 -11.70 -2.97 -9.83
N ALA A 83 -11.44 -3.68 -8.72
CA ALA A 83 -12.25 -4.82 -8.27
C ALA A 83 -13.67 -4.39 -7.83
N ILE A 84 -13.77 -3.32 -7.04
CA ILE A 84 -15.07 -2.76 -6.63
C ILE A 84 -15.82 -2.31 -7.87
N ARG A 85 -15.21 -1.51 -8.74
CA ARG A 85 -15.87 -1.06 -9.97
C ARG A 85 -16.31 -2.23 -10.81
N SER A 86 -15.47 -3.24 -11.04
CA SER A 86 -15.83 -4.43 -11.82
C SER A 86 -17.05 -5.18 -11.23
N ALA A 87 -17.21 -5.19 -9.91
CA ALA A 87 -18.38 -5.77 -9.25
C ALA A 87 -19.69 -5.00 -9.50
N TYR A 88 -19.63 -3.68 -9.73
CA TYR A 88 -20.80 -2.86 -10.10
C TYR A 88 -20.97 -2.73 -11.62
N GLN A 89 -19.87 -2.50 -12.33
CA GLN A 89 -19.74 -2.16 -13.75
C GLN A 89 -18.39 -2.69 -14.28
N ALA A 90 -18.42 -3.81 -14.99
CA ALA A 90 -17.23 -4.38 -15.66
C ALA A 90 -16.92 -3.66 -16.98
N ASP A 91 -16.67 -2.35 -16.89
CA ASP A 91 -16.45 -1.45 -18.02
C ASP A 91 -14.96 -1.17 -18.30
N ALA A 92 -14.68 -0.36 -19.31
CA ALA A 92 -13.33 0.02 -19.70
C ALA A 92 -12.53 0.66 -18.54
N LEU A 93 -13.19 1.41 -17.65
CA LEU A 93 -12.52 2.02 -16.50
C LEU A 93 -12.10 0.96 -15.46
N SER A 94 -12.94 -0.06 -15.22
CA SER A 94 -12.57 -1.18 -14.34
C SER A 94 -11.36 -1.96 -14.86
N ILE A 95 -11.29 -2.18 -16.18
CA ILE A 95 -10.15 -2.82 -16.86
C ILE A 95 -8.91 -1.95 -16.75
N PHE A 96 -9.04 -0.64 -17.03
CA PHE A 96 -7.94 0.30 -16.94
C PHE A 96 -7.33 0.36 -15.53
N LEU A 97 -8.18 0.45 -14.50
CA LEU A 97 -7.74 0.49 -13.10
C LEU A 97 -7.02 -0.80 -12.70
N SER A 98 -7.61 -1.96 -13.03
CA SER A 98 -7.05 -3.28 -12.70
C SER A 98 -5.73 -3.54 -13.44
N THR A 99 -5.68 -3.18 -14.72
CA THR A 99 -4.47 -3.30 -15.55
C THR A 99 -3.37 -2.38 -15.04
N SER A 100 -3.69 -1.13 -14.69
CA SER A 100 -2.74 -0.17 -14.12
C SER A 100 -2.19 -0.66 -12.78
N ALA A 101 -3.05 -1.23 -11.92
CA ALA A 101 -2.63 -1.85 -10.65
C ALA A 101 -1.63 -2.99 -10.89
N GLY A 102 -1.92 -3.88 -11.85
CA GLY A 102 -1.04 -4.99 -12.23
C GLY A 102 0.30 -4.52 -12.77
N ILE A 103 0.30 -3.57 -13.71
CA ILE A 103 1.54 -2.99 -14.29
C ILE A 103 2.39 -2.34 -13.20
N LEU A 104 1.78 -1.51 -12.34
CA LEU A 104 2.51 -0.88 -11.24
C LEU A 104 3.05 -1.91 -10.24
N PHE A 105 2.28 -2.93 -9.89
CA PHE A 105 2.76 -4.02 -9.05
C PHE A 105 4.00 -4.71 -9.66
N LEU A 106 3.95 -5.01 -10.96
CA LEU A 106 5.09 -5.61 -11.68
C LEU A 106 6.30 -4.68 -11.68
N ILE A 107 6.12 -3.38 -11.90
CA ILE A 107 7.22 -2.39 -11.82
C ILE A 107 7.85 -2.41 -10.43
N PHE A 108 7.05 -2.38 -9.36
CA PHE A 108 7.56 -2.44 -7.99
C PHE A 108 8.33 -3.73 -7.73
N LEU A 109 7.79 -4.87 -8.17
CA LEU A 109 8.40 -6.18 -8.01
C LEU A 109 9.73 -6.27 -8.75
N LEU A 110 9.75 -5.93 -10.03
CA LEU A 110 10.95 -5.96 -10.87
C LEU A 110 12.02 -5.02 -10.34
N MET A 111 11.65 -3.81 -9.89
CA MET A 111 12.61 -2.88 -9.29
C MET A 111 13.19 -3.41 -7.98
N GLY A 112 12.38 -4.05 -7.13
CA GLY A 112 12.86 -4.66 -5.89
C GLY A 112 13.80 -5.86 -6.13
N LEU A 113 13.54 -6.64 -7.18
CA LEU A 113 14.34 -7.84 -7.50
C LEU A 113 15.60 -7.51 -8.29
N LEU A 114 15.49 -6.72 -9.37
CA LEU A 114 16.55 -6.53 -10.37
C LEU A 114 17.51 -5.39 -10.04
N ARG A 115 17.06 -4.35 -9.32
CA ARG A 115 17.96 -3.21 -9.04
C ARG A 115 19.03 -3.58 -8.02
N LYS A 116 20.26 -3.15 -8.29
CA LYS A 116 21.41 -3.34 -7.38
C LYS A 116 21.20 -2.67 -6.03
N ASP A 117 20.60 -1.48 -6.03
CA ASP A 117 20.32 -0.68 -4.82
C ASP A 117 19.02 -1.08 -4.11
N LYS A 118 18.25 -2.02 -4.68
CA LYS A 118 16.98 -2.55 -4.16
C LYS A 118 15.91 -1.49 -3.86
N ARG A 119 16.00 -0.30 -4.47
CA ARG A 119 15.03 0.80 -4.30
C ARG A 119 13.85 0.67 -5.25
N HIS A 120 12.64 0.63 -4.71
CA HIS A 120 11.40 0.71 -5.50
C HIS A 120 10.94 2.18 -5.69
N PRO A 121 9.91 2.50 -6.50
CA PRO A 121 9.48 3.89 -6.75
C PRO A 121 9.23 4.71 -5.48
N ALA A 122 8.57 4.11 -4.49
CA ALA A 122 8.37 4.75 -3.18
C ALA A 122 9.68 5.11 -2.46
N ASP A 123 10.76 4.34 -2.63
CA ASP A 123 12.05 4.63 -2.01
C ASP A 123 12.73 5.80 -2.70
N LEU A 124 12.67 5.85 -4.03
CA LEU A 124 13.22 6.95 -4.82
C LEU A 124 12.53 8.28 -4.53
N LEU A 125 11.20 8.29 -4.57
CA LEU A 125 10.40 9.50 -4.39
C LEU A 125 10.46 10.03 -2.95
N ALA A 126 10.58 9.13 -1.97
CA ALA A 126 10.74 9.52 -0.57
C ALA A 126 12.20 9.70 -0.14
N GLY A 127 13.19 9.55 -1.03
CA GLY A 127 14.61 9.66 -0.68
C GLY A 127 15.03 8.70 0.44
N THR A 128 14.57 7.44 0.38
CA THR A 128 14.85 6.39 1.37
C THR A 128 15.49 5.16 0.74
N GLN A 129 16.06 4.30 1.56
CA GLN A 129 16.59 3.00 1.13
C GLN A 129 16.57 1.99 2.27
N VAL A 130 16.20 0.74 1.97
CA VAL A 130 16.34 -0.36 2.91
C VAL A 130 17.76 -0.94 2.83
N GLN A 131 18.46 -0.99 3.95
CA GLN A 131 19.84 -1.50 4.05
C GLN A 131 19.97 -2.48 5.22
N LEU A 132 20.98 -3.35 5.19
CA LEU A 132 21.34 -4.16 6.35
C LEU A 132 21.91 -3.26 7.47
N LYS A 133 21.58 -3.57 8.72
CA LYS A 133 21.93 -2.73 9.88
C LYS A 133 23.42 -2.46 10.03
N ASN A 134 24.27 -3.37 9.54
CA ASN A 134 25.73 -3.29 9.62
C ASN A 134 26.40 -2.93 8.27
N SER A 135 25.62 -2.59 7.24
CA SER A 135 26.19 -2.11 5.98
C SER A 135 26.74 -0.69 6.17
N LYS A 136 27.89 -0.38 5.56
CA LYS A 136 28.36 1.01 5.46
C LYS A 136 27.25 1.85 4.85
N GLN A 137 26.83 2.90 5.56
CA GLN A 137 25.85 3.85 5.05
C GLN A 137 26.49 4.56 3.85
N LEU A 138 25.84 4.46 2.68
CA LEU A 138 26.18 5.19 1.46
C LEU A 138 25.59 6.60 1.50
#